data_AF-A0A2U3KK28-F1
#
_entry.id   AF-A0A2U3KK28-F1
#
_cell.length_a   1.000
_cell.length_b   1.000
_cell.length_c   1.000
_cell.angle_alpha   90.00
_cell.angle_beta   90.00
_cell.angle_gamma   90.00
#
_symmetry.space_group_name_H-M   'P 1'
#
loop_
_entity.id
_entity.type
_entity.pdbx_description
1 polymer ?
#
loop_
_entity_poly.entity_id
_entity_poly.type
_entity_poly.pdbx_seq_one_letter_code
_entity_poly.pdbx_strand_id
1 'polypeptide(L)'
;MARLNVSKAQEEFPEVVNRAASGGERTIVSRRGKDVAAVIPIEDLRLLERLAREEMDRIDIEEARAALKEAEEKGTIPLEEVRRRLGL
;
A
#
# COMPACT_ATOMS: atom_id res chain seq x y z
N MET A 1 15.75 -13.14 5.10
CA MET A 1 15.50 -11.69 5.26
C MET A 1 16.26 -11.25 6.50
N ALA A 2 17.18 -10.30 6.38
CA ALA A 2 17.99 -9.84 7.51
C ALA A 2 17.13 -9.00 8.46
N ARG A 3 17.49 -8.93 9.75
CA ARG A 3 16.83 -8.05 10.73
C ARG A 3 17.89 -7.34 11.56
N LEU A 4 17.78 -6.01 11.65
CA LEU A 4 18.69 -5.15 12.39
C LEU A 4 17.92 -4.24 13.34
N ASN A 5 18.53 -3.89 14.48
CA ASN A 5 18.04 -2.78 15.29
C ASN A 5 18.34 -1.46 14.56
N VAL A 6 17.50 -0.44 14.73
CA VAL A 6 17.66 0.89 14.14
C VAL A 6 19.04 1.50 14.42
N SER A 7 19.62 1.27 15.61
CA SER A 7 20.99 1.76 15.91
C SER A 7 22.03 1.10 15.01
N LYS A 8 21.92 -0.21 14.80
CA LYS A 8 22.84 -0.97 13.94
C LYS A 8 22.64 -0.65 12.46
N ALA A 9 21.39 -0.47 12.04
CA ALA A 9 21.07 -0.05 10.68
C ALA A 9 21.58 1.36 10.37
N GLN A 10 21.68 2.24 11.37
CA GLN A 10 22.29 3.56 11.23
C GLN A 10 23.81 3.49 11.08
N GLU A 11 24.49 2.63 11.84
CA GLU A 11 25.93 2.40 11.72
C GLU A 11 26.34 1.83 10.36
N GLU A 12 25.54 0.90 9.83
CA GLU A 12 25.84 0.13 8.61
C GLU A 12 24.94 0.52 7.42
N PHE A 13 24.44 1.76 7.43
CA PHE A 13 23.46 2.20 6.42
C PHE A 13 23.98 2.04 4.98
N PRO A 14 25.21 2.47 4.63
CA PRO A 14 25.74 2.29 3.28
C PRO A 14 25.78 0.81 2.85
N GLU A 15 26.18 -0.10 3.74
CA GLU A 15 26.25 -1.52 3.46
C GLU A 15 24.85 -2.12 3.28
N VAL A 16 23.90 -1.75 4.13
CA VAL A 16 22.50 -2.21 4.02
C VAL A 16 21.89 -1.77 2.67
N VAL A 17 22.15 -0.52 2.25
CA VAL A 17 21.69 -0.01 0.95
C VAL A 17 22.38 -0.74 -0.20
N ASN A 18 23.70 -0.95 -0.14
CA ASN A 18 24.43 -1.67 -1.19
C ASN A 18 23.97 -3.13 -1.33
N ARG A 19 23.69 -3.82 -0.22
CA ARG A 19 23.15 -5.19 -0.25
C ARG A 19 21.75 -5.23 -0.87
N ALA A 20 20.92 -4.22 -0.64
CA ALA A 20 19.63 -4.10 -1.32
C ALA A 20 19.80 -3.81 -2.83
N ALA A 21 20.63 -2.82 -3.18
CA ALA A 21 20.78 -2.35 -4.56
C ALA A 21 21.47 -3.37 -5.47
N SER A 22 22.52 -4.05 -4.99
CA SER A 22 23.32 -4.97 -5.82
C SER A 22 23.10 -6.44 -5.48
N GLY A 23 22.72 -6.76 -4.25
CA GLY A 23 22.52 -8.14 -3.78
C GLY A 23 21.06 -8.60 -3.77
N GLY A 24 20.09 -7.71 -4.01
CA GLY A 24 18.67 -8.03 -3.91
C GLY A 24 18.20 -8.31 -2.47
N GLU A 25 19.02 -7.98 -1.46
CA GLU A 25 18.73 -8.30 -0.06
C GLU A 25 17.60 -7.41 0.49
N ARG A 26 16.71 -8.03 1.27
CA ARG A 26 15.67 -7.33 2.03
C ARG A 26 16.02 -7.37 3.51
N THR A 27 16.09 -6.20 4.14
CA THR A 27 16.44 -6.04 5.56
C THR A 27 15.32 -5.36 6.32
N ILE A 28 14.88 -5.96 7.42
CA ILE A 28 13.94 -5.36 8.37
C ILE A 28 14.71 -4.51 9.37
N VAL A 29 14.27 -3.27 9.57
CA VAL A 29 14.73 -2.38 10.63
C VAL A 29 13.75 -2.45 11.79
N SER A 30 14.26 -2.71 12.98
CA SER A 30 13.49 -2.89 14.21
C SER A 30 13.86 -1.87 15.28
N ARG A 31 12.91 -1.47 16.12
CA ARG A 31 13.13 -0.59 17.28
C ARG A 31 12.48 -1.22 18.50
N ARG A 32 13.27 -1.43 19.57
CA ARG A 32 12.81 -2.10 20.81
C ARG A 32 12.14 -3.45 20.53
N GLY A 33 12.70 -4.23 19.61
CA GLY A 33 12.20 -5.56 19.22
C GLY A 33 10.99 -5.57 18.29
N LYS A 34 10.45 -4.40 17.90
CA LYS A 34 9.33 -4.29 16.95
C LYS A 34 9.84 -3.90 15.57
N ASP A 35 9.28 -4.48 14.52
CA ASP A 35 9.58 -4.08 13.14
C ASP A 35 8.97 -2.72 12.84
N VAL A 36 9.73 -1.82 12.21
CA VAL A 36 9.31 -0.43 11.97
C VAL A 36 9.53 0.03 10.53
N ALA A 37 10.50 -0.55 9.81
CA ALA A 37 10.76 -0.21 8.41
C ALA A 37 11.48 -1.39 7.72
N ALA A 38 11.64 -1.30 6.40
CA ALA A 38 12.47 -2.21 5.64
C ALA A 38 13.30 -1.44 4.61
N VAL A 39 14.52 -1.92 4.35
CA VAL A 39 15.33 -1.53 3.19
C VAL A 39 15.23 -2.67 2.18
N ILE A 40 14.76 -2.35 0.99
CA ILE A 40 14.47 -3.30 -0.09
C ILE A 40 15.03 -2.76 -1.42
N PRO A 41 15.25 -3.62 -2.42
CA PRO A 41 15.57 -3.18 -3.79
C PRO A 41 14.50 -2.21 -4.34
N ILE A 42 14.92 -1.28 -5.19
CA ILE A 42 13.99 -0.28 -5.76
C ILE A 42 12.94 -0.94 -6.67
N GLU A 43 13.29 -2.05 -7.31
CA GLU A 43 12.40 -2.85 -8.14
C GLU A 43 11.27 -3.47 -7.32
N ASP A 44 11.55 -3.91 -6.09
CA ASP A 44 10.54 -4.45 -5.19
C ASP A 44 9.57 -3.38 -4.74
N LEU A 45 10.06 -2.17 -4.41
CA LEU A 45 9.19 -1.05 -4.08
C LEU A 45 8.24 -0.74 -5.26
N ARG A 46 8.78 -0.65 -6.47
CA ARG A 46 7.98 -0.41 -7.68
C ARG A 46 6.98 -1.53 -7.97
N LEU A 47 7.33 -2.78 -7.68
CA LEU A 47 6.43 -3.92 -7.78
C LEU A 47 5.28 -3.79 -6.78
N LEU A 48 5.57 -3.47 -5.52
CA LEU A 48 4.56 -3.27 -4.49
C LEU A 48 3.61 -2.12 -4.84
N GLU A 49 4.13 -1.00 -5.33
CA GLU A 49 3.31 0.15 -5.76
C GLU A 49 2.39 -0.21 -6.93
N ARG A 50 2.90 -0.95 -7.91
CA ARG A 50 2.09 -1.43 -9.04
C ARG A 50 0.99 -2.38 -8.59
N LEU A 51 1.33 -3.39 -7.78
CA LEU A 51 0.36 -4.36 -7.27
C LEU A 51 -0.72 -3.69 -6.43
N ALA A 52 -0.33 -2.72 -5.58
CA ALA A 52 -1.29 -1.95 -4.80
C ALA A 52 -2.27 -1.18 -5.69
N ARG A 53 -1.78 -0.57 -6.78
CA ARG A 53 -2.64 0.12 -7.75
C ARG A 53 -3.59 -0.82 -8.47
N GLU A 54 -3.08 -1.93 -8.99
CA GLU A 54 -3.89 -2.95 -9.67
C GLU A 54 -4.98 -3.51 -8.75
N GLU A 55 -4.68 -3.68 -7.46
CA GLU A 55 -5.63 -4.13 -6.46
C GLU A 55 -6.71 -3.07 -6.17
N MET A 56 -6.33 -1.80 -6.02
CA MET A 56 -7.29 -0.71 -5.87
C MET A 56 -8.22 -0.61 -7.10
N ASP A 57 -7.67 -0.68 -8.31
CA ASP A 57 -8.46 -0.65 -9.55
C ASP A 57 -9.45 -1.82 -9.60
N ARG A 58 -9.04 -3.01 -9.13
CA ARG A 58 -9.93 -4.17 -9.05
C ARG A 58 -11.09 -3.93 -8.07
N ILE A 59 -10.79 -3.42 -6.88
CA ILE A 59 -11.79 -3.12 -5.85
C ILE A 59 -12.78 -2.07 -6.37
N ASP A 60 -12.29 -0.99 -6.99
CA ASP A 60 -13.12 0.06 -7.56
C ASP A 60 -14.09 -0.48 -8.63
N ILE A 61 -13.60 -1.39 -9.50
CA ILE A 61 -14.45 -2.05 -10.51
C ILE A 61 -15.50 -2.94 -9.85
N GLU A 62 -15.14 -3.70 -8.81
CA GLU A 62 -16.07 -4.55 -8.08
C GLU A 62 -17.15 -3.73 -7.36
N GLU A 63 -16.78 -2.63 -6.71
CA GLU A 63 -17.71 -1.70 -6.06
C GLU A 63 -18.63 -1.02 -7.08
N ALA A 64 -18.10 -0.56 -8.22
CA ALA A 64 -18.92 0.01 -9.27
C ALA A 64 -19.95 -0.99 -9.82
N ARG A 65 -19.55 -2.26 -10.02
CA ARG A 65 -20.47 -3.32 -10.43
C ARG A 65 -21.54 -3.60 -9.38
N ALA A 66 -21.15 -3.63 -8.10
CA ALA A 66 -22.11 -3.82 -7.01
C ALA A 66 -23.12 -2.66 -6.93
N ALA A 67 -22.66 -1.42 -7.08
CA ALA A 67 -23.51 -0.23 -7.07
C ALA A 67 -24.49 -0.21 -8.26
N LEU A 68 -24.04 -0.59 -9.46
CA LEU A 68 -24.92 -0.73 -10.63
C LEU A 68 -26.01 -1.78 -10.40
N LYS A 69 -25.64 -2.95 -9.87
CA LYS A 69 -26.60 -4.00 -9.53
C LYS A 69 -27.59 -3.54 -8.47
N GLU A 70 -27.14 -2.85 -7.44
CA GLU A 70 -28.03 -2.28 -6.42
C GLU A 70 -29.01 -1.26 -7.02
N ALA A 71 -28.54 -0.40 -7.92
CA ALA A 71 -29.38 0.57 -8.61
C ALA A 71 -30.44 -0.10 -9.50
N GLU A 72 -30.08 -1.20 -10.18
CA GLU A 72 -31.03 -2.01 -10.95
C GLU A 72 -32.10 -2.67 -10.07
N GLU A 73 -31.70 -3.19 -8.90
CA GLU A 73 -32.60 -3.92 -7.99
C GLU A 73 -33.48 -2.99 -7.14
N LYS A 74 -32.93 -1.86 -6.66
CA LYS A 74 -33.57 -0.99 -5.66
C LYS A 74 -33.93 0.40 -6.18
N GLY A 75 -33.50 0.74 -7.40
CA GLY A 75 -33.62 2.09 -7.95
C GLY A 75 -32.60 3.08 -7.36
N THR A 76 -32.65 4.32 -7.84
CA THR A 76 -31.77 5.42 -7.44
C THR A 76 -32.56 6.59 -6.87
N ILE A 77 -31.87 7.55 -6.24
CA ILE A 77 -32.47 8.81 -5.76
C ILE A 77 -32.02 10.00 -6.62
N PRO A 78 -32.84 11.05 -6.76
CA PRO A 78 -32.45 12.28 -7.46
C PRO A 78 -31.24 12.97 -6.82
N LEU A 79 -30.44 13.67 -7.62
CA LEU A 79 -29.24 14.37 -7.17
C LEU A 79 -29.54 15.41 -6.08
N GLU A 80 -30.69 16.10 -6.18
CA GLU A 80 -31.16 17.08 -5.21
C GLU A 80 -31.35 16.46 -3.82
N GLU A 81 -31.83 15.21 -3.77
CA GLU A 81 -31.99 14.49 -2.51
C GLU A 81 -30.65 14.07 -1.92
N VAL A 82 -29.70 13.60 -2.75
CA VAL A 82 -28.33 13.29 -2.30
C VAL A 82 -27.67 14.53 -1.70
N ARG A 83 -27.72 15.67 -2.39
CA ARG A 83 -27.13 16.94 -1.91
C ARG A 83 -27.70 17.37 -0.57
N ARG A 84 -29.03 17.34 -0.43
CA ARG A 84 -29.72 17.62 0.84
C ARG A 84 -29.26 16.71 1.97
N ARG A 85 -29.06 15.41 1.73
CA ARG A 85 -28.58 14.44 2.74
C ARG A 85 -27.13 14.70 3.17
N LEU A 86 -26.29 15.17 2.25
CA LEU A 86 -24.87 15.45 2.50
C LEU A 86 -24.61 16.89 3.00
N GLY A 87 -25.63 17.74 3.09
CA GLY A 87 -25.47 19.14 3.47
C GLY A 87 -24.79 20.00 2.41
N LEU A 88 -24.93 19.62 1.14
CA LEU A 88 -24.39 20.30 -0.05
C LEU A 88 -25.45 21.11 -0.79
#